data_AF-A0AAW0MV19-F1
#
_entry.id   AF-A0AAW0MV19-F1
#
_cell.length_a   1.000
_cell.length_b   1.000
_cell.length_c   1.000
_cell.angle_alpha   90.00
_cell.angle_beta   90.00
_cell.angle_gamma   90.00
#
_symmetry.space_group_name_H-M   'P 1'
#
loop_
_entity.id
_entity.type
_entity.pdbx_description
1 polymer ?
#
loop_
_entity_poly.entity_id
_entity_poly.type
_entity_poly.pdbx_seq_one_letter_code
_entity_poly.pdbx_strand_id
1 'polypeptide(L)'
;MDELGRIVDANDNKFVEGMKARWSTFCSKAQFFGIWKKALKPPLPLDVRGVDFTILLLNTLPSLFPSPAQPPKRLGNASEALLHILKQGDDPTLYLTKRPLSSPVLLFDGTTCIIAVGDFPVTTLQKDEFCDGLLVLMAYYYTLHLTYPKCVATVLSVIQTEVVGDVIHDQDATNTYKKSLAEWRGFFE
;
A
#
# COMPACT_ATOMS: atom_id res chain seq x y z
N MET A 1 0.41 -14.08 -21.92
CA MET A 1 1.25 -12.88 -22.15
C MET A 1 0.88 -11.94 -21.04
N ASP A 2 1.52 -12.21 -19.91
CA ASP A 2 0.92 -12.14 -18.58
C ASP A 2 1.08 -10.73 -18.00
N GLU A 3 0.33 -10.41 -16.95
CA GLU A 3 0.29 -9.09 -16.28
C GLU A 3 1.70 -8.51 -15.99
N LEU A 4 2.66 -9.39 -15.70
CA LEU A 4 4.09 -9.10 -15.56
C LEU A 4 4.74 -8.55 -16.85
N GLY A 5 4.35 -9.04 -18.02
CA GLY A 5 4.91 -8.64 -19.31
C GLY A 5 4.65 -7.18 -19.67
N ARG A 6 3.59 -6.55 -19.14
CA ARG A 6 3.33 -5.10 -19.32
C ARG A 6 4.18 -4.22 -18.39
N ILE A 7 4.50 -4.73 -17.20
CA ILE A 7 5.31 -4.04 -16.19
C ILE A 7 6.81 -4.19 -16.50
N VAL A 8 7.20 -5.31 -17.09
CA VAL A 8 8.61 -5.68 -17.38
C VAL A 8 9.05 -5.26 -18.79
N ASP A 9 8.14 -4.79 -19.65
CA ASP A 9 8.54 -4.25 -20.96
C ASP A 9 9.37 -2.98 -20.74
N ALA A 10 10.68 -3.09 -20.92
CA ALA A 10 11.70 -2.11 -20.55
C ALA A 10 11.58 -0.74 -21.27
N ASN A 11 10.57 -0.57 -22.13
CA ASN A 11 10.29 0.65 -22.88
C ASN A 11 8.99 1.37 -22.43
N ASP A 12 8.23 0.85 -21.47
CA ASP A 12 6.97 1.49 -21.06
C ASP A 12 7.13 2.42 -19.85
N ASN A 13 8.08 3.37 -19.96
CA ASN A 13 8.17 4.51 -19.04
C ASN A 13 6.82 5.26 -18.96
N LYS A 14 6.01 5.23 -20.02
CA LYS A 14 4.70 5.86 -20.04
C LYS A 14 3.72 5.18 -19.09
N PHE A 15 3.74 3.84 -19.00
CA PHE A 15 2.92 3.10 -18.05
C PHE A 15 3.34 3.37 -16.62
N VAL A 16 4.64 3.34 -16.31
CA VAL A 16 5.15 3.62 -14.95
C VAL A 16 4.79 5.05 -14.53
N GLU A 17 5.03 6.05 -15.38
CA GLU A 17 4.64 7.43 -15.12
C GLU A 17 3.12 7.58 -14.97
N GLY A 18 2.33 6.88 -15.80
CA GLY A 18 0.88 6.83 -15.68
C GLY A 18 0.41 6.21 -14.36
N MET A 19 1.09 5.16 -13.88
CA MET A 19 0.80 4.54 -12.59
C MET A 19 1.15 5.48 -11.43
N LYS A 20 2.30 6.18 -11.47
CA LYS A 20 2.66 7.21 -10.48
C LYS A 20 1.67 8.37 -10.46
N ALA A 21 1.20 8.81 -11.63
CA ALA A 21 0.17 9.85 -11.73
C ALA A 21 -1.18 9.40 -11.13
N ARG A 22 -1.60 8.15 -11.39
CA ARG A 22 -2.79 7.57 -10.77
C ARG A 22 -2.62 7.41 -9.26
N TRP A 23 -1.44 7.02 -8.79
CA TRP A 23 -1.13 6.95 -7.35
C TRP A 23 -1.26 8.30 -6.67
N SER A 24 -0.64 9.34 -7.25
CA SER A 24 -0.76 10.73 -6.75
C SER A 24 -2.22 11.21 -6.69
N THR A 25 -2.99 10.90 -7.74
CA THR A 25 -4.43 11.20 -7.79
C THR A 25 -5.20 10.45 -6.72
N PHE A 26 -4.92 9.16 -6.55
CA PHE A 26 -5.52 8.31 -5.53
C PHE A 26 -5.21 8.82 -4.12
N CYS A 27 -3.96 9.18 -3.82
CA CYS A 27 -3.54 9.76 -2.54
C CYS A 27 -4.32 11.05 -2.22
N SER A 28 -4.43 11.95 -3.20
CA SER A 28 -5.20 13.19 -3.08
C SER A 28 -6.67 12.93 -2.80
N LYS A 29 -7.28 11.98 -3.52
CA LYS A 29 -8.67 11.55 -3.27
C LYS A 29 -8.83 10.91 -1.89
N ALA A 30 -7.93 10.01 -1.51
CA ALA A 30 -7.99 9.28 -0.25
C ALA A 30 -7.91 10.21 0.98
N GLN A 31 -7.22 11.33 0.86
CA GLN A 31 -7.26 12.40 1.85
C GLN A 31 -8.69 12.93 2.09
N PHE A 32 -9.39 13.36 1.03
CA PHE A 32 -10.75 13.89 1.17
C PHE A 32 -11.73 12.83 1.65
N PHE A 33 -11.64 11.63 1.08
CA PHE A 33 -12.46 10.49 1.48
C PHE A 33 -12.23 10.13 2.96
N GLY A 34 -10.99 10.18 3.43
CA GLY A 34 -10.65 9.92 4.82
C GLY A 34 -11.16 10.97 5.79
N ILE A 35 -11.19 12.25 5.39
CA ILE A 35 -11.83 13.31 6.19
C ILE A 35 -13.34 13.06 6.27
N TRP A 36 -13.98 12.77 5.14
CA TRP A 36 -15.41 12.48 5.09
C TRP A 36 -15.78 11.27 5.95
N LYS A 37 -14.98 10.20 5.91
CA LYS A 37 -15.11 9.02 6.79
C LYS A 37 -14.69 9.25 8.24
N LYS A 38 -14.22 10.45 8.59
CA LYS A 38 -13.68 10.81 9.92
C LYS A 38 -12.47 9.97 10.36
N ALA A 39 -11.80 9.33 9.42
CA ALA A 39 -10.57 8.58 9.63
C ALA A 39 -9.33 9.49 9.65
N LEU A 40 -9.39 10.61 8.93
CA LEU A 40 -8.39 11.68 8.94
C LEU A 40 -8.95 12.93 9.61
N LYS A 41 -8.09 13.66 10.34
CA LYS A 41 -8.45 14.91 11.02
C LYS A 41 -7.49 16.02 10.59
N PRO A 42 -7.99 17.18 10.12
CA PRO A 42 -7.15 18.35 9.88
C PRO A 42 -6.49 18.89 11.17
N PRO A 43 -5.36 19.62 11.07
CA PRO A 43 -4.62 19.93 9.84
C PRO A 43 -3.84 18.71 9.35
N LEU A 44 -3.81 18.53 8.02
CA LEU A 44 -3.02 17.48 7.37
C LEU A 44 -1.69 18.06 6.89
N PRO A 45 -0.63 17.24 6.74
CA PRO A 45 0.62 17.71 6.16
C PRO A 45 0.38 18.34 4.79
N LEU A 46 1.05 19.47 4.53
CA LEU A 46 0.85 20.27 3.31
C LEU A 46 1.43 19.58 2.06
N ASP A 47 2.55 18.86 2.23
CA ASP A 47 3.18 18.12 1.15
C ASP A 47 2.55 16.73 1.01
N VAL A 48 1.66 16.59 0.03
CA VAL A 48 0.96 15.34 -0.29
C VAL A 48 1.87 14.24 -0.84
N ARG A 49 3.14 14.56 -1.15
CA ARG A 49 4.19 13.57 -1.46
C ARG A 49 5.25 13.48 -0.37
N GLY A 50 5.10 14.25 0.70
CA GLY A 50 5.99 14.25 1.83
C GLY A 50 5.88 12.96 2.62
N VAL A 51 6.94 12.65 3.36
CA VAL A 51 7.01 11.46 4.21
C VAL A 51 5.88 11.43 5.24
N ASP A 52 5.62 12.54 5.91
CA ASP A 52 4.59 12.60 6.97
C ASP A 52 3.19 12.32 6.42
N PHE A 53 2.87 12.87 5.24
CA PHE A 53 1.60 12.58 4.56
C PHE A 53 1.52 11.11 4.16
N THR A 54 2.60 10.56 3.58
CA THR A 54 2.66 9.16 3.14
C THR A 54 2.46 8.21 4.33
N ILE A 55 3.14 8.43 5.45
CA ILE A 55 2.98 7.63 6.68
C ILE A 55 1.53 7.71 7.16
N LEU A 56 0.97 8.91 7.23
CA LEU A 56 -0.41 9.13 7.67
C LEU A 56 -1.40 8.39 6.77
N LEU A 57 -1.22 8.49 5.46
CA LEU A 57 -2.09 7.85 4.48
C LEU A 57 -2.01 6.32 4.57
N LEU A 58 -0.80 5.74 4.55
CA LEU A 58 -0.61 4.29 4.63
C LEU A 58 -1.18 3.71 5.93
N ASN A 59 -1.07 4.43 7.04
CA ASN A 59 -1.69 4.03 8.30
C ASN A 59 -3.23 4.08 8.27
N THR A 60 -3.79 5.01 7.50
CA THR A 60 -5.25 5.22 7.43
C THR A 60 -5.92 4.28 6.43
N LEU A 61 -5.23 3.93 5.34
CA LEU A 61 -5.78 3.17 4.21
C LEU A 61 -6.59 1.92 4.60
N PRO A 62 -6.11 1.03 5.51
CA PRO A 62 -6.91 -0.13 5.93
C PRO A 62 -8.25 0.23 6.60
N SER A 63 -8.37 1.40 7.22
CA SER A 63 -9.64 1.85 7.81
C SER A 63 -10.61 2.44 6.76
N LEU A 64 -10.09 3.02 5.67
CA LEU A 64 -10.91 3.52 4.56
C LEU A 64 -11.52 2.38 3.75
N PHE A 65 -10.77 1.28 3.64
CA PHE A 65 -11.11 0.08 2.88
C PHE A 65 -10.99 -1.16 3.77
N PRO A 66 -11.88 -1.32 4.76
CA PRO A 66 -11.75 -2.38 5.76
C PRO A 66 -11.85 -3.77 5.15
N SER A 67 -11.04 -4.69 5.67
CA SER A 67 -11.22 -6.12 5.45
C SER A 67 -11.98 -6.74 6.63
N PRO A 68 -12.83 -7.77 6.42
CA PRO A 68 -13.47 -8.49 7.52
C PRO A 68 -12.48 -9.28 8.37
N ALA A 69 -11.29 -9.60 7.84
CA ALA A 69 -10.29 -10.37 8.56
C ALA A 69 -9.53 -9.51 9.56
N GLN A 70 -9.45 -9.97 10.80
CA GLN A 70 -8.66 -9.31 11.84
C GLN A 70 -7.15 -9.47 11.58
N PRO A 71 -6.33 -8.46 11.90
CA PRO A 71 -4.88 -8.61 11.85
C PRO A 71 -4.39 -9.66 12.88
N PRO A 72 -3.27 -10.34 12.64
CA PRO A 72 -2.65 -11.21 13.63
C PRO A 72 -2.41 -10.45 14.94
N LYS A 73 -2.66 -11.09 16.09
CA LYS A 73 -2.54 -10.43 17.42
C LYS A 73 -1.19 -9.74 17.65
N ARG A 74 -0.10 -10.34 17.13
CA ARG A 74 1.27 -9.80 17.26
C ARG A 74 1.61 -8.69 16.29
N LEU A 75 0.77 -8.45 15.28
CA LEU A 75 0.99 -7.38 14.29
C LEU A 75 0.53 -6.02 14.83
N GLY A 76 -0.35 -6.01 15.84
CA GLY A 76 -0.94 -4.78 16.38
C GLY A 76 -2.15 -4.36 15.54
N ASN A 77 -1.94 -3.55 14.51
CA ASN A 77 -3.00 -3.05 13.64
C ASN A 77 -2.85 -3.57 12.20
N ALA A 78 -3.79 -3.24 11.32
CA ALA A 78 -3.75 -3.69 9.93
C ALA A 78 -2.72 -2.95 9.08
N SER A 79 -2.39 -1.69 9.37
CA SER A 79 -1.42 -0.93 8.56
C SER A 79 0.01 -1.43 8.69
N GLU A 80 0.34 -2.07 9.80
CA GLU A 80 1.60 -2.83 10.02
C GLU A 80 1.78 -4.00 9.02
N ALA A 81 0.72 -4.38 8.31
CA ALA A 81 0.84 -5.29 7.17
C ALA A 81 1.53 -4.64 5.95
N LEU A 82 1.50 -3.30 5.85
CA LEU A 82 1.99 -2.49 4.74
C LEU A 82 3.23 -1.67 5.10
N LEU A 83 3.25 -1.03 6.27
CA LEU A 83 4.27 -0.09 6.71
C LEU A 83 4.61 -0.30 8.19
N HIS A 84 5.90 -0.34 8.50
CA HIS A 84 6.44 -0.27 9.84
C HIS A 84 7.45 0.88 9.95
N ILE A 85 7.36 1.68 11.01
CA ILE A 85 8.35 2.72 11.32
C ILE A 85 9.33 2.17 12.33
N LEU A 86 10.58 2.00 11.91
CA LEU A 86 11.67 1.54 12.76
C LEU A 86 12.01 2.62 13.78
N LYS A 87 12.21 2.23 15.04
CA LYS A 87 12.72 3.14 16.06
C LYS A 87 14.23 3.28 15.90
N GLN A 88 14.77 4.36 16.46
CA GLN A 88 16.21 4.57 16.46
C GLN A 88 16.95 3.40 17.13
N GLY A 89 17.84 2.74 16.38
CA GLY A 89 18.59 1.58 16.85
C GLY A 89 17.89 0.23 16.69
N ASP A 90 16.68 0.18 16.13
CA ASP A 90 16.04 -1.08 15.77
C ASP A 90 16.83 -1.76 14.64
N ASP A 91 17.01 -3.08 14.75
CA ASP A 91 17.54 -3.91 13.66
C ASP A 91 16.37 -4.36 12.75
N PRO A 92 16.32 -3.93 11.48
CA PRO A 92 15.28 -4.31 10.54
C PRO A 92 15.13 -5.84 10.40
N THR A 93 16.24 -6.58 10.41
CA THR A 93 16.26 -8.04 10.25
C THR A 93 15.65 -8.71 11.48
N LEU A 94 15.99 -8.23 12.67
CA LEU A 94 15.42 -8.72 13.93
C LEU A 94 13.92 -8.44 14.02
N TYR A 95 13.45 -7.29 13.51
CA TYR A 95 12.02 -7.02 13.39
C TYR A 95 11.34 -8.03 12.46
N LEU A 96 11.88 -8.23 11.25
CA LEU A 96 11.27 -9.09 10.24
C LEU A 96 11.16 -10.55 10.69
N THR A 97 12.19 -11.09 11.35
CA THR A 97 12.16 -12.47 11.90
C THR A 97 11.07 -12.67 12.97
N LYS A 98 10.66 -11.60 13.66
CA LYS A 98 9.59 -11.63 14.68
C LYS A 98 8.23 -11.27 14.13
N ARG A 99 8.15 -10.77 12.89
CA ARG A 99 6.92 -10.32 12.26
C ARG A 99 6.01 -11.53 11.98
N PRO A 100 4.71 -11.46 12.30
CA PRO A 100 3.80 -12.60 12.13
C PRO A 100 3.32 -12.80 10.67
N LEU A 101 3.78 -11.98 9.73
CA LEU A 101 3.44 -12.02 8.32
C LEU A 101 4.73 -12.09 7.49
N SER A 102 4.75 -12.97 6.50
CA SER A 102 5.82 -13.06 5.50
C SER A 102 5.55 -12.23 4.25
N SER A 103 4.48 -11.43 4.24
CA SER A 103 4.12 -10.61 3.10
C SER A 103 5.05 -9.40 2.92
N PRO A 104 5.15 -8.86 1.70
CA PRO A 104 5.87 -7.61 1.44
C PRO A 104 5.50 -6.50 2.44
N VAL A 105 6.50 -5.74 2.90
CA VAL A 105 6.34 -4.65 3.86
C VAL A 105 7.35 -3.54 3.60
N LEU A 106 6.94 -2.29 3.84
CA LEU A 106 7.81 -1.12 3.88
C LEU A 106 8.31 -0.91 5.31
N LEU A 107 9.62 -0.85 5.52
CA LEU A 107 10.23 -0.41 6.77
C LEU A 107 10.83 0.97 6.56
N PHE A 108 10.50 1.94 7.40
CA PHE A 108 11.06 3.29 7.29
C PHE A 108 11.82 3.65 8.56
N ASP A 109 13.10 4.03 8.41
CA ASP A 109 13.99 4.37 9.53
C ASP A 109 14.09 5.88 9.82
N GLY A 110 13.34 6.70 9.08
CA GLY A 110 13.43 8.17 9.11
C GLY A 110 14.22 8.77 7.95
N THR A 111 15.06 7.97 7.30
CA THR A 111 15.97 8.38 6.22
C THR A 111 15.77 7.59 4.94
N THR A 112 15.60 6.28 5.03
CA THR A 112 15.44 5.38 3.89
C THR A 112 14.26 4.44 4.12
N CYS A 113 13.73 3.93 3.02
CA CYS A 113 12.67 2.94 3.05
C CYS A 113 13.19 1.60 2.55
N ILE A 114 13.12 0.57 3.38
CA ILE A 114 13.52 -0.79 3.06
C ILE A 114 12.26 -1.58 2.71
N ILE A 115 12.24 -2.18 1.52
CA ILE A 115 11.22 -3.15 1.14
C ILE A 115 11.75 -4.52 1.49
N ALA A 116 10.97 -5.26 2.28
CA ALA A 116 11.28 -6.63 2.66
C ALA A 116 10.15 -7.58 2.25
N VAL A 117 10.52 -8.82 1.94
CA VAL A 117 9.59 -9.93 1.69
C VAL A 117 10.01 -11.08 2.59
N GLY A 118 9.10 -11.57 3.43
CA GLY A 118 9.48 -12.49 4.50
C GLY A 118 10.40 -11.83 5.53
N ASP A 119 11.53 -12.48 5.78
CA ASP A 119 12.63 -12.01 6.62
C ASP A 119 13.80 -11.40 5.83
N PHE A 120 13.65 -11.24 4.52
CA PHE A 120 14.69 -10.75 3.63
C PHE A 120 14.39 -9.32 3.13
N PRO A 121 15.27 -8.35 3.41
CA PRO A 121 15.31 -7.08 2.69
C PRO A 121 15.61 -7.31 1.21
N VAL A 122 14.85 -6.70 0.31
CA VAL A 122 14.99 -6.89 -1.14
C VAL A 122 15.50 -5.64 -1.84
N THR A 123 15.01 -4.46 -1.46
CA THR A 123 15.48 -3.19 -2.03
C THR A 123 15.35 -2.06 -1.03
N THR A 124 16.12 -1.00 -1.24
CA THR A 124 16.09 0.23 -0.44
C THR A 124 15.82 1.42 -1.34
N LEU A 125 14.81 2.21 -0.99
CA LEU A 125 14.43 3.45 -1.66
C LEU A 125 14.93 4.64 -0.86
N GLN A 126 15.27 5.70 -1.58
CA GLN A 126 15.59 6.98 -0.95
C GLN A 126 14.32 7.66 -0.43
N LYS A 127 14.48 8.64 0.45
CA LYS A 127 13.38 9.32 1.13
C LYS A 127 12.38 9.97 0.16
N ASP A 128 12.87 10.52 -0.94
CA ASP A 128 12.10 11.17 -2.00
C ASP A 128 11.24 10.19 -2.80
N GLU A 129 11.62 8.91 -2.81
CA GLU A 129 10.88 7.83 -3.48
C GLU A 129 9.90 7.13 -2.53
N PHE A 130 9.87 7.49 -1.24
CA PHE A 130 9.07 6.80 -0.22
C PHE A 130 7.57 6.79 -0.54
N CYS A 131 7.05 7.86 -1.15
CA CYS A 131 5.66 7.96 -1.58
C CYS A 131 5.30 6.83 -2.57
N ASP A 132 6.24 6.43 -3.43
CA ASP A 132 6.05 5.36 -4.42
C ASP A 132 6.23 3.95 -3.82
N GLY A 133 6.63 3.83 -2.55
CA GLY A 133 6.95 2.55 -1.91
C GLY A 133 5.81 1.53 -1.96
N LEU A 134 4.54 1.97 -1.91
CA LEU A 134 3.42 1.04 -2.04
C LEU A 134 3.29 0.47 -3.46
N LEU A 135 3.67 1.22 -4.50
CA LEU A 135 3.72 0.71 -5.87
C LEU A 135 4.78 -0.38 -6.02
N VAL A 136 5.93 -0.18 -5.38
CA VAL A 136 6.99 -1.20 -5.32
C VAL A 136 6.50 -2.44 -4.57
N LEU A 137 5.77 -2.25 -3.47
CA LEU A 137 5.14 -3.34 -2.73
C LEU A 137 4.15 -4.12 -3.61
N MET A 138 3.31 -3.42 -4.38
CA MET A 138 2.41 -4.05 -5.35
C MET A 138 3.18 -4.84 -6.41
N ALA A 139 4.27 -4.29 -6.95
CA ALA A 139 5.10 -4.98 -7.94
C ALA A 139 5.64 -6.33 -7.43
N TYR A 140 6.01 -6.43 -6.14
CA TYR A 140 6.43 -7.70 -5.54
C TYR A 140 5.28 -8.70 -5.43
N TYR A 141 4.06 -8.27 -5.11
CA TYR A 141 2.91 -9.19 -5.11
C TYR A 141 2.68 -9.83 -6.48
N TYR A 142 2.77 -9.04 -7.56
CA TYR A 142 2.62 -9.58 -8.92
C TYR A 142 3.80 -10.46 -9.32
N THR A 143 5.02 -9.95 -9.15
CA THR A 143 6.24 -10.62 -9.62
C THR A 143 6.44 -11.98 -8.97
N LEU A 144 6.07 -12.09 -7.69
CA LEU A 144 6.25 -13.30 -6.90
C LEU A 144 4.94 -14.09 -6.72
N HIS A 145 3.84 -13.69 -7.38
CA HIS A 145 2.51 -14.30 -7.27
C HIS A 145 2.07 -14.54 -5.81
N LEU A 146 2.29 -13.54 -4.95
CA LEU A 146 2.02 -13.65 -3.52
C LEU A 146 0.57 -13.34 -3.22
N THR A 147 -0.01 -14.07 -2.27
CA THR A 147 -1.36 -13.78 -1.77
C THR A 147 -1.36 -12.56 -0.86
N TYR A 148 -2.36 -11.69 -1.01
CA TYR A 148 -2.55 -10.56 -0.10
C TYR A 148 -2.82 -11.02 1.34
N PRO A 149 -2.24 -10.34 2.35
CA PRO A 149 -2.61 -10.56 3.74
C PRO A 149 -4.09 -10.23 3.93
N LYS A 150 -4.85 -11.19 4.45
CA LYS A 150 -6.31 -11.07 4.56
C LYS A 150 -6.75 -9.77 5.24
N CYS A 151 -6.04 -9.30 6.27
CA CYS A 151 -6.39 -8.07 7.00
C CYS A 151 -6.26 -6.76 6.20
N VAL A 152 -5.56 -6.77 5.06
CA VAL A 152 -5.41 -5.63 4.14
C VAL A 152 -5.78 -5.97 2.69
N ALA A 153 -6.40 -7.13 2.45
CA ALA A 153 -6.72 -7.58 1.09
C ALA A 153 -7.65 -6.60 0.35
N THR A 154 -8.66 -6.05 1.03
CA THR A 154 -9.58 -5.07 0.43
C THR A 154 -8.83 -3.84 -0.10
N VAL A 155 -7.92 -3.26 0.71
CA VAL A 155 -7.20 -2.04 0.31
C VAL A 155 -6.24 -2.30 -0.84
N LEU A 156 -5.54 -3.44 -0.83
CA LEU A 156 -4.66 -3.83 -1.94
C LEU A 156 -5.44 -4.08 -3.24
N SER A 157 -6.64 -4.67 -3.15
CA SER A 157 -7.54 -4.87 -4.30
C SER A 157 -8.06 -3.54 -4.88
N VAL A 158 -8.39 -2.58 -4.01
CA VAL A 158 -8.77 -1.23 -4.44
C VAL A 158 -7.60 -0.54 -5.15
N ILE A 159 -6.38 -0.64 -4.62
CA ILE A 159 -5.19 -0.06 -5.24
C ILE A 159 -4.87 -0.73 -6.58
N GLN A 160 -4.97 -2.06 -6.67
CA GLN A 160 -4.87 -2.78 -7.94
C GLN A 160 -5.86 -2.22 -8.98
N THR A 161 -7.11 -1.99 -8.58
CA THR A 161 -8.15 -1.48 -9.50
C THR A 161 -7.91 -0.02 -9.90
N GLU A 162 -7.70 0.87 -8.93
CA GLU A 162 -7.73 2.32 -9.15
C GLU A 162 -6.37 2.89 -9.58
N VAL A 163 -5.27 2.20 -9.22
CA VAL A 163 -3.91 2.71 -9.41
C VAL A 163 -3.14 1.89 -10.44
N VAL A 164 -3.10 0.56 -10.27
CA VAL A 164 -2.47 -0.32 -11.27
C VAL A 164 -3.34 -0.36 -12.54
N GLY A 165 -4.66 -0.27 -12.37
CA GLY A 165 -5.64 -0.31 -13.46
C GLY A 165 -5.85 -1.71 -14.02
N ASP A 166 -5.65 -2.71 -13.15
CA ASP A 166 -5.75 -4.11 -13.54
C ASP A 166 -7.09 -4.71 -13.13
N VAL A 167 -7.47 -5.78 -13.82
CA VAL A 167 -8.73 -6.50 -13.57
C VAL A 167 -8.56 -7.34 -12.32
N ILE A 168 -9.47 -7.18 -11.37
CA ILE A 168 -9.52 -8.04 -10.17
C ILE A 168 -10.07 -9.41 -10.56
N HIS A 169 -9.35 -10.47 -10.21
CA HIS A 169 -9.83 -11.84 -10.37
C HIS A 169 -11.10 -12.09 -9.56
N ASP A 170 -11.97 -12.98 -10.03
CA ASP A 170 -13.25 -13.28 -9.38
C ASP A 170 -13.12 -13.70 -7.91
N GLN A 171 -12.02 -14.40 -7.57
CA GLN A 171 -11.72 -14.81 -6.19
C GLN A 171 -11.44 -13.64 -5.24
N ASP A 172 -10.90 -12.54 -5.78
CA ASP A 172 -10.52 -11.33 -5.05
C ASP A 172 -11.63 -10.26 -5.12
N ALA A 173 -12.57 -10.40 -6.05
CA ALA A 173 -13.77 -9.57 -6.22
C ALA A 173 -14.84 -9.84 -5.13
N THR A 174 -14.42 -9.84 -3.87
CA THR A 174 -15.25 -10.08 -2.69
C THR A 174 -16.36 -9.03 -2.54
N ASN A 175 -17.41 -9.36 -1.79
CA ASN A 175 -18.48 -8.41 -1.48
C ASN A 175 -17.96 -7.16 -0.75
N THR A 176 -16.96 -7.32 0.12
CA THR A 176 -16.33 -6.19 0.81
C THR A 176 -15.61 -5.27 -0.17
N TYR A 177 -14.81 -5.81 -1.08
CA TYR A 177 -14.18 -5.04 -2.16
C TYR A 177 -15.22 -4.28 -2.99
N LYS A 178 -16.26 -4.97 -3.48
CA LYS A 178 -17.32 -4.36 -4.31
C LYS A 178 -18.00 -3.20 -3.59
N LYS A 179 -18.36 -3.38 -2.32
CA LYS A 179 -18.97 -2.34 -1.50
C LYS A 179 -18.03 -1.15 -1.29
N SER A 180 -16.77 -1.42 -0.93
CA SER A 180 -15.75 -0.39 -0.72
C SER A 180 -15.48 0.42 -1.99
N LEU A 181 -15.42 -0.22 -3.14
CA LEU A 181 -15.20 0.44 -4.42
C LEU A 181 -16.41 1.26 -4.86
N ALA A 182 -17.63 0.75 -4.66
CA ALA A 182 -18.86 1.49 -4.95
C ALA A 182 -18.98 2.76 -4.09
N GLU A 183 -18.68 2.66 -2.79
CA GLU A 183 -18.66 3.82 -1.88
C GLU A 183 -17.58 4.83 -2.26
N TRP A 184 -16.38 4.34 -2.60
CA TRP A 184 -15.28 5.18 -3.08
C TRP A 184 -15.64 5.96 -4.34
N ARG A 185 -16.18 5.28 -5.35
CA ARG A 185 -16.56 5.92 -6.62
C ARG A 185 -17.72 6.89 -6.43
N GLY A 186 -18.75 6.47 -5.70
CA GLY A 186 -19.91 7.32 -5.41
C GLY A 186 -19.61 8.56 -4.56
N PHE A 187 -18.43 8.68 -3.95
CA PHE A 187 -18.00 9.91 -3.29
C PHE A 187 -17.39 10.94 -4.26
N PHE A 188 -16.87 10.50 -5.41
CA PHE A 188 -16.20 11.38 -6.40
C PHE A 188 -16.98 11.56 -7.72
N GLU A 189 -18.06 10.81 -7.90
CA GLU A 189 -19.07 10.99 -8.95
C GLU A 189 -20.11 12.04 -8.52
#